data_AF-A0A432WJM3-F1
#
_entry.id   AF-A0A432WJM3-F1
#
_cell.length_a   1.000
_cell.length_b   1.000
_cell.length_c   1.000
_cell.angle_alpha   90.00
_cell.angle_beta   90.00
_cell.angle_gamma   90.00
#
_symmetry.space_group_name_H-M   'P 1'
#
loop_
_entity.id
_entity.type
_entity.pdbx_description
1 polymer ?
#
loop_
_entity_poly.entity_id
_entity_poly.type
_entity_poly.pdbx_seq_one_letter_code
_entity_poly.pdbx_strand_id
1 'polypeptide(L)'
;MAGTKRDSTSAAKRGLSYQTLWQAALQIYQEPGMQARLIAAQDNAGDNVNLALLQIYLQRQGNALSEAQFSQLAASLQPFSAQHTGQLRKLRRELLASEALDEKSRQQLKEHLLAAELTLEAVEQRLLVDLYNQL
;
A
#
# COMPACT_ATOMS: atom_id res chain seq x y z
N MET A 1 24.39 -16.83 -49.03
CA MET A 1 23.38 -17.46 -48.16
C MET A 1 23.72 -17.12 -46.72
N ALA A 2 22.71 -16.65 -45.96
CA ALA A 2 22.58 -16.53 -44.49
C ALA A 2 23.84 -16.14 -43.68
N GLY A 3 23.94 -15.02 -42.96
CA GLY A 3 22.91 -14.40 -42.14
C GLY A 3 22.71 -15.19 -40.83
N THR A 4 23.52 -14.93 -39.81
CA THR A 4 23.20 -15.33 -38.44
C THR A 4 23.29 -14.11 -37.53
N LYS A 5 22.11 -13.74 -37.04
CA LYS A 5 21.80 -12.57 -36.25
C LYS A 5 22.38 -12.71 -34.85
N ARG A 6 22.70 -11.55 -34.27
CA ARG A 6 22.80 -11.33 -32.84
C ARG A 6 21.47 -11.75 -32.22
N ASP A 7 21.49 -12.73 -31.33
CA ASP A 7 20.41 -12.88 -30.36
C ASP A 7 20.87 -12.25 -29.05
N SER A 8 20.50 -10.98 -28.94
CA SER A 8 20.35 -10.26 -27.69
C SER A 8 19.47 -11.07 -26.75
N THR A 9 20.03 -11.57 -25.66
CA THR A 9 19.28 -12.14 -24.56
C THR A 9 18.34 -11.07 -24.01
N SER A 10 17.06 -11.21 -24.35
CA SER A 10 15.93 -10.44 -23.83
C SER A 10 16.01 -10.39 -22.31
N ALA A 11 16.21 -9.20 -21.75
CA ALA A 11 16.02 -8.96 -20.33
C ALA A 11 14.52 -9.12 -20.05
N ALA A 12 14.11 -10.30 -19.58
CA ALA A 12 12.77 -10.55 -19.10
C ALA A 12 12.33 -9.39 -18.19
N LYS A 13 11.20 -8.77 -18.51
CA LYS A 13 10.55 -7.71 -17.74
C LYS A 13 10.35 -8.25 -16.32
N ARG A 14 11.27 -7.98 -15.39
CA ARG A 14 11.15 -8.46 -14.01
C ARG A 14 10.04 -7.65 -13.35
N GLY A 15 8.94 -8.31 -13.01
CA GLY A 15 7.86 -7.70 -12.25
C GLY A 15 8.34 -7.16 -10.90
N LEU A 16 7.59 -6.22 -10.33
CA LEU A 16 7.82 -5.70 -8.99
C LEU A 16 7.63 -6.84 -7.97
N SER A 17 8.53 -6.97 -6.99
CA SER A 17 8.34 -7.92 -5.89
C SER A 17 7.70 -7.25 -4.68
N TYR A 18 6.94 -8.00 -3.90
CA TYR A 18 6.38 -7.55 -2.62
C TYR A 18 7.49 -7.05 -1.67
N GLN A 19 8.59 -7.79 -1.55
CA GLN A 19 9.69 -7.42 -0.67
C GLN A 19 10.34 -6.09 -1.08
N THR A 20 10.48 -5.85 -2.39
CA THR A 20 11.03 -4.59 -2.92
C THR A 20 10.12 -3.42 -2.57
N LEU A 21 8.82 -3.54 -2.83
CA LEU A 21 7.87 -2.47 -2.52
C LEU A 21 7.77 -2.25 -1.00
N TRP A 22 7.80 -3.30 -0.20
CA TRP A 22 7.75 -3.21 1.26
C TRP A 22 8.95 -2.46 1.83
N GLN A 23 10.17 -2.79 1.39
CA GLN A 23 11.37 -2.09 1.83
C GLN A 23 11.37 -0.62 1.39
N ALA A 24 10.91 -0.33 0.17
CA ALA A 24 10.74 1.05 -0.29
C ALA A 24 9.70 1.79 0.55
N ALA A 25 8.57 1.15 0.90
CA ALA A 25 7.54 1.73 1.76
C ALA A 25 8.09 2.11 3.14
N LEU A 26 8.90 1.25 3.75
CA LEU A 26 9.55 1.55 5.03
C LEU A 26 10.49 2.77 4.93
N GLN A 27 11.24 2.89 3.85
CA GLN A 27 12.11 4.04 3.61
C GLN A 27 11.31 5.32 3.41
N ILE A 28 10.27 5.27 2.58
CA ILE A 28 9.37 6.40 2.34
C ILE A 28 8.75 6.86 3.67
N TYR A 29 8.26 5.93 4.49
CA TYR A 29 7.61 6.24 5.76
C TYR A 29 8.54 6.95 6.76
N GLN A 30 9.84 6.65 6.73
CA GLN A 30 10.85 7.27 7.59
C GLN A 30 11.21 8.70 7.17
N GLU A 31 10.75 9.18 6.02
CA GLU A 31 11.07 10.52 5.55
C GLU A 31 10.38 11.62 6.39
N PRO A 32 11.05 12.77 6.58
CA PRO A 32 10.49 13.88 7.35
C PRO A 32 9.10 14.28 6.85
N GLY A 33 8.12 14.18 7.75
CA GLY A 33 6.72 14.54 7.48
C GLY A 33 5.93 13.54 6.63
N MET A 34 6.52 12.46 6.14
CA MET A 34 5.82 11.50 5.28
C MET A 34 4.75 10.72 6.05
N GLN A 35 5.07 10.27 7.27
CA GLN A 35 4.10 9.61 8.14
C GLN A 35 2.83 10.44 8.32
N ALA A 36 2.96 11.73 8.66
CA ALA A 36 1.82 12.63 8.84
C ALA A 36 1.01 12.80 7.56
N ARG A 37 1.68 12.90 6.40
CA ARG A 37 1.01 13.03 5.10
C ARG A 37 0.24 11.77 4.71
N LEU A 38 0.82 10.59 4.91
CA LEU A 38 0.18 9.31 4.61
C LEU A 38 -1.02 9.05 5.53
N ILE A 39 -0.89 9.39 6.82
CA ILE A 39 -2.01 9.32 7.78
C ILE A 39 -3.12 10.30 7.38
N ALA A 40 -2.79 11.55 7.06
CA ALA A 40 -3.79 12.52 6.63
C ALA A 40 -4.51 12.10 5.33
N ALA A 41 -3.79 11.51 4.38
CA ALA A 41 -4.39 10.95 3.16
C ALA A 41 -5.31 9.76 3.47
N GLN A 42 -4.87 8.85 4.36
CA GLN A 42 -5.65 7.73 4.85
C GLN A 42 -6.98 8.17 5.49
N ASP A 43 -6.95 9.26 6.27
CA ASP A 43 -8.10 9.74 7.04
C ASP A 43 -9.08 10.60 6.21
N ASN A 44 -8.61 11.37 5.23
CA ASN A 44 -9.46 12.34 4.49
C ASN A 44 -10.28 11.73 3.34
N ALA A 45 -9.81 10.65 2.70
CA ALA A 45 -10.48 10.08 1.53
C ALA A 45 -10.64 8.55 1.59
N GLY A 46 -10.16 7.90 2.66
CA GLY A 46 -10.06 6.44 2.67
C GLY A 46 -9.06 5.91 1.65
N ASP A 47 -8.11 6.76 1.23
CA ASP A 47 -7.11 6.42 0.22
C ASP A 47 -6.32 5.19 0.66
N ASN A 48 -6.11 4.29 -0.29
CA ASN A 48 -5.29 3.12 -0.05
C ASN A 48 -3.82 3.56 0.05
N VAL A 49 -3.29 3.58 1.28
CA VAL A 49 -1.91 3.98 1.59
C VAL A 49 -0.90 3.17 0.76
N ASN A 50 -1.16 1.87 0.51
CA ASN A 50 -0.28 1.06 -0.32
C ASN A 50 -0.27 1.51 -1.78
N LEU A 51 -1.39 1.96 -2.32
CA LEU A 51 -1.46 2.51 -3.68
C LEU A 51 -0.68 3.82 -3.78
N ALA A 52 -0.78 4.70 -2.78
CA ALA A 52 0.01 5.93 -2.71
C ALA A 52 1.52 5.62 -2.63
N LEU A 53 1.91 4.64 -1.80
CA LEU A 53 3.30 4.19 -1.68
C LEU A 53 3.83 3.61 -2.99
N LEU A 54 3.04 2.82 -3.72
CA LEU A 54 3.41 2.32 -5.05
C LEU A 54 3.63 3.47 -6.04
N GLN A 55 2.72 4.44 -6.09
CA GLN A 55 2.86 5.60 -6.97
C GLN A 55 4.15 6.38 -6.68
N ILE A 56 4.43 6.67 -5.41
CA ILE A 56 5.66 7.35 -4.98
C ILE A 56 6.89 6.55 -5.37
N TYR A 57 6.87 5.23 -5.13
CA TYR A 57 7.97 4.34 -5.50
C TYR A 57 8.24 4.37 -7.01
N LEU A 58 7.21 4.22 -7.84
CA LEU A 58 7.36 4.24 -9.31
C LEU A 58 7.89 5.58 -9.81
N GLN A 59 7.38 6.70 -9.26
CA GLN A 59 7.84 8.06 -9.59
C GLN A 59 9.35 8.23 -9.34
N ARG A 60 9.87 7.66 -8.25
CA ARG A 60 11.32 7.68 -7.96
C ARG A 60 12.15 6.86 -8.94
N GLN A 61 11.56 5.83 -9.54
CA GLN A 61 12.19 5.03 -10.59
C GLN A 61 12.05 5.66 -12.00
N GLY A 62 11.53 6.89 -12.10
CA GLY A 62 11.28 7.55 -13.38
C GLY A 62 10.06 7.02 -14.13
N ASN A 63 9.20 6.25 -13.48
CA ASN A 63 7.95 5.72 -14.03
C ASN A 63 6.75 6.37 -13.34
N ALA A 64 5.56 6.32 -13.93
CA ALA A 64 4.34 6.72 -13.25
C ALA A 64 3.19 5.84 -13.73
N LEU A 65 2.26 5.52 -12.83
CA LEU A 65 0.98 4.97 -13.27
C LEU A 65 0.27 6.04 -14.09
N SER A 66 -0.30 5.64 -15.23
CA SER A 66 -1.31 6.47 -15.88
C SER A 66 -2.54 6.57 -14.97
N GLU A 67 -3.35 7.60 -15.17
CA GLU A 67 -4.61 7.76 -14.43
C GLU A 67 -5.52 6.53 -14.57
N ALA A 68 -5.54 5.92 -15.75
CA ALA A 68 -6.27 4.68 -16.01
C ALA A 68 -5.74 3.50 -15.20
N GLN A 69 -4.41 3.30 -15.16
CA GLN A 69 -3.79 2.24 -14.37
C GLN A 69 -4.01 2.45 -12.86
N PHE A 70 -3.88 3.68 -12.39
CA PHE A 70 -4.14 4.03 -10.99
C PHE A 70 -5.58 3.71 -10.60
N SER A 71 -6.53 4.13 -11.44
CA SER A 71 -7.96 3.91 -11.21
C SER A 71 -8.32 2.41 -11.25
N GLN A 72 -7.71 1.66 -12.17
CA GLN A 72 -7.90 0.21 -12.26
C GLN A 72 -7.40 -0.49 -10.98
N LEU A 73 -6.18 -0.19 -10.53
CA LEU A 73 -5.63 -0.78 -9.30
C LEU A 73 -6.45 -0.40 -8.07
N ALA A 74 -6.88 0.87 -7.96
CA ALA A 74 -7.75 1.33 -6.89
C ALA A 74 -9.07 0.55 -6.86
N ALA A 75 -9.74 0.41 -8.01
CA ALA A 75 -10.99 -0.33 -8.13
C ALA A 75 -10.82 -1.82 -7.79
N SER A 76 -9.71 -2.44 -8.20
CA SER A 76 -9.43 -3.85 -7.88
C SER A 76 -9.16 -4.10 -6.40
N LEU A 77 -8.54 -3.15 -5.68
CA LEU A 77 -8.28 -3.25 -4.25
C LEU A 77 -9.47 -2.84 -3.37
N GLN A 78 -10.39 -2.04 -3.91
CA GLN A 78 -11.50 -1.47 -3.14
C GLN A 78 -12.33 -2.52 -2.39
N PRO A 79 -12.69 -3.69 -2.95
CA PRO A 79 -13.47 -4.69 -2.23
C PRO A 79 -12.76 -5.19 -0.97
N PHE A 80 -11.48 -5.57 -1.09
CA PHE A 80 -10.70 -6.02 0.07
C PHE A 80 -10.52 -4.89 1.08
N SER A 81 -10.16 -3.70 0.60
CA SER A 81 -9.87 -2.55 1.46
C SER A 81 -11.10 -2.13 2.26
N ALA A 82 -12.27 -2.06 1.63
CA ALA A 82 -13.50 -1.65 2.28
C ALA A 82 -14.04 -2.71 3.26
N GLN A 83 -13.91 -4.00 2.94
CA GLN A 83 -14.45 -5.09 3.75
C GLN A 83 -13.57 -5.45 4.95
N HIS A 84 -12.26 -5.20 4.87
CA HIS A 84 -11.32 -5.63 5.91
C HIS A 84 -10.61 -4.44 6.57
N THR A 85 -9.68 -3.79 5.86
CA THR A 85 -8.84 -2.72 6.43
C THR A 85 -9.67 -1.52 6.87
N GLY A 86 -10.66 -1.13 6.08
CA GLY A 86 -11.58 -0.04 6.38
C GLY A 86 -12.47 -0.32 7.59
N GLN A 87 -12.97 -1.56 7.74
CA GLN A 87 -13.75 -1.96 8.92
C GLN A 87 -12.90 -1.93 10.19
N LEU A 88 -11.65 -2.39 10.12
CA LEU A 88 -10.74 -2.38 11.26
C LEU A 88 -10.38 -0.94 11.68
N ARG A 89 -10.08 -0.06 10.71
CA ARG A 89 -9.84 1.37 10.98
C ARG A 89 -11.06 2.04 11.60
N LYS A 90 -12.26 1.71 11.12
CA LYS A 90 -13.52 2.21 11.70
C LYS A 90 -13.67 1.75 13.15
N LEU A 91 -13.48 0.46 13.42
CA LEU A 91 -13.53 -0.09 14.78
C LEU A 91 -12.53 0.59 15.71
N ARG A 92 -11.28 0.79 15.26
CA ARG A 92 -10.27 1.52 16.05
C ARG A 92 -10.73 2.93 16.38
N ARG A 93 -11.24 3.69 15.42
CA ARG A 93 -11.72 5.06 15.68
C ARG A 93 -12.88 5.08 16.68
N GLU A 94 -13.84 4.17 16.53
CA GLU A 94 -14.99 4.06 17.43
C GLU A 94 -14.57 3.69 18.86
N LEU A 95 -13.67 2.72 19.02
CA LEU A 95 -13.18 2.31 20.34
C LEU A 95 -12.36 3.41 21.00
N LEU A 96 -11.46 4.08 20.29
CA LEU A 96 -10.62 5.12 20.88
C LEU A 96 -11.38 6.39 21.25
N ALA A 97 -12.52 6.65 20.60
CA ALA A 97 -13.45 7.72 20.95
C ALA A 97 -14.43 7.33 22.08
N SER A 98 -14.40 6.09 22.57
CA SER A 98 -15.31 5.64 23.63
C SER A 98 -14.87 6.13 25.01
N GLU A 99 -15.78 6.80 25.70
CA GLU A 99 -15.63 7.22 27.11
C GLU A 99 -15.69 6.03 28.09
N ALA A 100 -16.10 4.85 27.62
CA ALA A 100 -16.19 3.65 28.45
C ALA A 100 -14.81 3.01 28.73
N LEU A 101 -13.76 3.40 27.99
CA LEU A 101 -12.41 2.88 28.17
C LEU A 101 -11.60 3.75 29.14
N ASP A 102 -10.96 3.12 30.10
CA ASP A 102 -9.86 3.75 30.83
C ASP A 102 -8.63 3.93 29.91
N GLU A 103 -7.70 4.80 30.32
CA GLU A 103 -6.55 5.16 29.50
C GLU A 103 -5.64 3.97 29.19
N LYS A 104 -5.49 3.04 30.14
CA LYS A 104 -4.64 1.86 29.95
C LYS A 104 -5.23 0.93 28.89
N SER A 105 -6.52 0.65 28.98
CA SER A 105 -7.27 -0.18 28.05
C SER A 105 -7.30 0.46 26.66
N ARG A 106 -7.49 1.79 26.60
CA ARG A 106 -7.43 2.57 25.36
C ARG A 106 -6.07 2.42 24.66
N GLN A 107 -4.97 2.59 25.39
CA GLN A 107 -3.63 2.45 24.82
C GLN A 107 -3.33 1.02 24.37
N GLN A 108 -3.70 0.00 25.15
CA GLN A 108 -3.52 -1.41 24.78
C GLN A 108 -4.31 -1.77 23.52
N LEU A 109 -5.59 -1.38 23.45
CA LEU A 109 -6.42 -1.64 22.26
C LEU A 109 -5.87 -0.91 21.03
N LYS A 110 -5.41 0.35 21.18
CA LYS A 110 -4.78 1.10 20.10
C LYS A 110 -3.60 0.32 19.50
N GLU A 111 -2.69 -0.18 20.34
CA GLU A 111 -1.50 -0.92 19.90
C GLU A 111 -1.88 -2.21 19.16
N HIS A 112 -2.80 -3.00 19.70
CA HIS A 112 -3.25 -4.24 19.06
C HIS A 112 -3.96 -4.00 17.72
N LEU A 113 -4.82 -2.98 17.65
CA LEU A 113 -5.54 -2.66 16.43
C LEU A 113 -4.60 -2.10 15.36
N LEU A 114 -3.62 -1.26 15.73
CA LEU A 114 -2.60 -0.80 14.78
C LEU A 114 -1.76 -1.96 14.23
N ALA A 115 -1.39 -2.93 15.06
CA ALA A 115 -0.65 -4.11 14.61
C ALA A 115 -1.49 -4.97 13.63
N ALA A 116 -2.79 -5.12 13.91
CA ALA A 116 -3.71 -5.82 13.02
C ALA A 116 -3.92 -5.05 11.70
N GLU A 117 -4.04 -3.71 11.74
CA GLU A 117 -4.10 -2.85 10.55
C GLU A 117 -2.87 -3.03 9.67
N LEU A 118 -1.66 -2.99 10.26
CA LEU A 118 -0.42 -3.20 9.54
C LEU A 118 -0.35 -4.59 8.86
N THR A 119 -0.91 -5.61 9.51
CA THR A 119 -0.99 -6.96 8.95
C THR A 119 -1.89 -7.00 7.72
N LEU A 120 -3.07 -6.36 7.78
CA LEU A 120 -3.97 -6.24 6.63
C LEU A 120 -3.36 -5.42 5.50
N GLU A 121 -2.68 -4.32 5.82
CA GLU A 121 -1.99 -3.48 4.84
C GLU A 121 -0.85 -4.25 4.13
N ALA A 122 -0.15 -5.15 4.83
CA ALA A 122 0.85 -6.03 4.21
C ALA A 122 0.21 -7.01 3.22
N VAL A 123 -0.99 -7.53 3.52
CA VAL A 123 -1.75 -8.39 2.60
C VAL A 123 -2.23 -7.58 1.38
N GLU A 124 -2.79 -6.39 1.59
CA GLU A 124 -3.19 -5.49 0.50
C GLU A 124 -2.03 -5.14 -0.43
N GLN A 125 -0.85 -4.86 0.14
CA GLN A 125 0.31 -4.52 -0.66
C GLN A 125 0.76 -5.70 -1.54
N ARG A 126 0.64 -6.94 -1.04
CA ARG A 126 0.92 -8.13 -1.86
C ARG A 126 -0.08 -8.25 -3.01
N LEU A 127 -1.38 -8.10 -2.73
CA LEU A 127 -2.43 -8.10 -3.75
C LEU A 127 -2.17 -6.99 -4.79
N LEU A 128 -1.78 -5.80 -4.33
CA LEU A 128 -1.45 -4.67 -5.20
C LEU A 128 -0.28 -4.99 -6.15
N VAL A 129 0.77 -5.62 -5.64
CA VAL A 129 1.93 -6.02 -6.46
C VAL A 129 1.51 -7.05 -7.51
N ASP A 130 0.71 -8.04 -7.12
CA ASP A 130 0.22 -9.06 -8.05
C ASP A 130 -0.63 -8.44 -9.16
N LEU A 131 -1.52 -7.50 -8.82
CA LEU A 131 -2.33 -6.73 -9.77
C LEU A 131 -1.48 -5.85 -10.68
N TYR A 132 -0.50 -5.14 -10.13
CA TYR A 132 0.41 -4.28 -10.90
C TYR A 132 1.21 -5.07 -11.93
N ASN A 133 1.68 -6.26 -11.57
CA ASN A 133 2.45 -7.12 -12.47
C ASN A 133 1.62 -7.68 -13.64
N GLN A 134 0.28 -7.53 -13.62
CA GLN A 134 -0.63 -7.93 -14.68
C GLN A 134 -1.02 -6.77 -15.63
N LEU A 135 -0.58 -5.53 -15.33
CA LEU A 135 -0.79 -4.36 -16.20
C LEU A 135 0.16 -4.35 -17.41
#